data_AF-A0A800A720-F1
#
_entry.id   AF-A0A800A720-F1
#
_cell.length_a   1.000
_cell.length_b   1.000
_cell.length_c   1.000
_cell.angle_alpha   90.00
_cell.angle_beta   90.00
_cell.angle_gamma   90.00
#
_symmetry.space_group_name_H-M   'P 1'
#
loop_
_entity.id
_entity.type
_entity.pdbx_description
1 polymer ?
#
loop_
_entity_poly.entity_id
_entity_poly.type
_entity_poly.pdbx_seq_one_letter_code
_entity_poly.pdbx_strand_id
1 'polypeptide(L)'
;MAGFAAFGSPDPTPQEIRTKSATASIGHTAGAYAGNTFALLGRPAVDLSELDTALTEIELDLETLEAIASQRQPVTEDDGDAEPIGTIASSISGWLSEVEVRALISLYFEPADVNRAIRIAWCESRFDPNSVDRRTGGVGLFRHLPRYWEERAANAGFPGADPTDPEASAAAAAWEVYNGGGWDVFTCTG
;
A
#
# COMPACT_ATOMS: atom_id res chain seq x y z
N MET A 1 13.01 15.70 61.25
CA MET A 1 12.06 14.68 60.76
C MET A 1 11.45 15.21 59.48
N ALA A 2 11.67 14.49 58.38
CA ALA A 2 11.10 14.79 57.07
C ALA A 2 9.63 14.37 57.03
N GLY A 3 8.77 15.18 56.44
CA GLY A 3 7.39 14.85 56.12
C GLY A 3 7.17 15.05 54.62
N PHE A 4 6.89 13.96 53.92
CA PHE A 4 6.59 13.91 52.50
C PHE A 4 5.11 14.25 52.26
N ALA A 5 4.82 15.02 51.21
CA ALA A 5 3.51 15.02 50.58
C ALA A 5 3.71 14.64 49.10
N ALA A 6 3.27 13.43 48.77
CA ALA A 6 3.16 12.92 47.41
C ALA A 6 1.77 13.30 46.86
N PHE A 7 1.73 13.98 45.72
CA PHE A 7 0.51 14.14 44.94
C PHE A 7 0.69 13.29 43.68
N GLY A 8 0.09 12.09 43.69
CA GLY A 8 -0.05 11.28 42.48
C GLY A 8 -1.25 11.77 41.68
N SER A 9 -1.05 12.08 40.41
CA SER A 9 -2.14 12.18 39.44
C SER A 9 -2.56 10.76 39.06
N PRO A 10 -3.87 10.44 38.94
CA PRO A 10 -4.30 9.13 38.47
C PRO A 10 -3.91 8.94 37.00
N ASP A 11 -3.44 7.73 36.66
CA ASP A 11 -3.23 7.33 35.27
C ASP A 11 -4.57 7.35 34.51
N PRO A 12 -4.59 7.87 33.26
CA PRO A 12 -5.80 7.91 32.46
C PRO A 12 -6.25 6.48 32.14
N THR A 13 -7.55 6.24 32.26
CA THR A 13 -8.13 4.93 31.97
C THR A 13 -8.00 4.59 30.47
N PRO A 14 -7.95 3.30 30.07
CA PRO A 14 -7.86 2.90 28.67
C PRO A 14 -8.99 3.45 27.78
N GLN A 15 -10.15 3.76 28.35
CA GLN A 15 -11.25 4.41 27.63
C GLN A 15 -10.96 5.88 27.33
N GLU A 16 -10.28 6.60 28.23
CA GLU A 16 -9.91 8.00 28.04
C GLU A 16 -8.83 8.19 26.97
N ILE A 17 -7.93 7.21 26.82
CA ILE A 17 -6.95 7.15 25.72
C ILE A 17 -7.65 6.92 24.37
N ARG A 18 -8.67 6.04 24.31
CA ARG A 18 -9.43 5.82 23.06
C ARG A 18 -10.21 7.05 22.62
N THR A 19 -10.80 7.80 23.55
CA THR A 19 -11.58 9.00 23.19
C THR A 19 -10.70 10.15 22.72
N LYS A 20 -9.48 10.29 23.26
CA LYS A 20 -8.50 11.28 22.77
C LYS A 20 -7.93 10.93 21.38
N SER A 21 -7.75 9.65 21.07
CA SER A 21 -7.28 9.22 19.73
C SER A 21 -8.36 9.33 18.64
N ALA A 22 -9.64 9.44 18.99
CA ALA A 22 -10.74 9.56 18.03
C ALA A 22 -10.93 10.99 17.46
N THR A 23 -10.20 12.00 17.96
CA THR A 23 -10.27 13.40 17.47
C THR A 23 -9.09 13.78 16.55
N ALA A 24 -8.19 12.84 16.23
CA ALA A 24 -7.07 13.07 15.30
C ALA A 24 -7.28 12.46 13.90
N SER A 25 -8.51 12.11 13.53
CA SER A 25 -8.83 11.58 12.18
C SER A 25 -9.76 12.53 11.41
N ILE A 26 -9.38 13.80 11.36
CA ILE A 26 -9.94 14.78 10.42
C ILE A 26 -8.75 15.53 9.83
N GLY A 27 -8.32 15.13 8.63
CA GLY A 27 -7.44 15.94 7.80
C GLY A 27 -6.26 15.20 7.17
N HIS A 28 -6.52 14.27 6.25
CA HIS A 28 -5.61 14.02 5.12
C HIS A 28 -6.42 13.71 3.85
N THR A 29 -7.16 14.72 3.39
CA THR A 29 -7.65 14.80 2.00
C THR A 29 -6.79 15.82 1.25
N ALA A 30 -5.73 15.36 0.60
CA ALA A 30 -5.06 16.11 -0.47
C ALA A 30 -4.28 15.13 -1.36
N GLY A 31 -4.77 14.93 -2.57
CA GLY A 31 -4.18 14.04 -3.56
C GLY A 31 -5.15 13.81 -4.71
N ALA A 32 -5.48 14.87 -5.44
CA ALA A 32 -6.25 14.76 -6.66
C ALA A 32 -5.51 13.86 -7.66
N TYR A 33 -6.14 12.76 -8.09
CA TYR A 33 -5.67 11.99 -9.22
C TYR A 33 -5.92 12.80 -10.50
N ALA A 34 -4.89 13.50 -10.98
CA ALA A 34 -4.81 13.93 -12.37
C ALA A 34 -4.49 12.68 -13.21
N GLY A 35 -5.53 12.01 -13.70
CA GLY A 35 -5.38 10.94 -14.68
C GLY A 35 -4.90 11.52 -16.00
N ASN A 36 -3.59 11.48 -16.24
CA ASN A 36 -3.04 11.67 -17.58
C ASN A 36 -3.38 10.42 -18.41
N THR A 37 -4.27 10.62 -19.37
CA THR A 37 -4.56 9.65 -20.42
C THR A 37 -3.30 9.44 -21.28
N PHE A 38 -2.97 8.17 -21.50
CA PHE A 38 -1.87 7.75 -22.34
C PHE A 38 -2.28 7.93 -23.81
N ALA A 39 -1.92 9.07 -24.41
CA ALA A 39 -2.12 9.30 -25.83
C ALA A 39 -1.06 8.54 -26.63
N LEU A 40 -1.53 7.64 -27.48
CA LEU A 40 -0.78 6.95 -28.51
C LEU A 40 0.05 7.93 -29.37
N LEU A 41 1.33 7.58 -29.51
CA LEU A 41 2.16 7.63 -30.71
C LEU A 41 1.86 8.72 -31.76
N GLY A 42 2.84 9.62 -31.88
CA GLY A 42 2.92 10.76 -32.79
C GLY A 42 2.34 10.58 -34.19
N ARG A 43 1.47 11.53 -34.55
CA ARG A 43 1.27 12.09 -35.90
C ARG A 43 1.00 13.61 -35.77
N PRO A 44 1.37 14.43 -36.76
CA PRO A 44 1.47 15.89 -36.59
C PRO A 44 0.10 16.59 -36.52
N ALA A 45 0.13 17.77 -35.90
CA ALA A 45 -0.97 18.65 -35.53
C ALA A 45 -2.11 18.74 -36.57
N VAL A 46 -3.34 18.51 -36.10
CA VAL A 46 -4.56 18.80 -36.85
C VAL A 46 -5.18 20.08 -36.28
N ASP A 47 -5.58 20.94 -37.21
CA ASP A 47 -6.14 22.27 -37.08
C ASP A 47 -7.41 22.29 -36.20
N LEU A 48 -7.53 23.28 -35.32
CA LEU A 48 -8.56 23.35 -34.26
C LEU A 48 -9.87 24.03 -34.70
N SER A 49 -10.13 24.15 -36.00
CA SER A 49 -11.30 24.87 -36.51
C SER A 49 -12.59 24.06 -36.62
N GLU A 50 -12.61 22.77 -36.26
CA GLU A 50 -13.79 21.89 -36.45
C GLU A 50 -14.40 21.32 -35.15
N LEU A 51 -14.09 21.87 -33.97
CA LEU A 51 -14.62 21.37 -32.69
C LEU A 51 -16.02 21.89 -32.29
N ASP A 52 -16.63 22.78 -33.09
CA ASP A 52 -17.89 23.47 -32.72
C ASP A 52 -19.17 22.73 -33.16
N THR A 53 -19.06 21.61 -33.89
CA THR A 53 -20.22 20.90 -34.47
C THR A 53 -20.48 19.51 -33.89
N ALA A 54 -19.98 19.20 -32.69
CA ALA A 54 -20.05 17.84 -32.12
C ALA A 54 -20.60 17.78 -30.68
N LEU A 55 -21.43 18.73 -30.26
CA LEU A 55 -22.08 18.72 -28.94
C LEU A 55 -23.61 18.62 -28.98
N THR A 56 -24.20 18.35 -30.14
CA THR A 56 -25.66 18.43 -30.33
C THR A 56 -26.41 17.10 -30.45
N GLU A 57 -25.77 15.94 -30.29
CA GLU A 57 -26.48 14.64 -30.42
C GLU A 57 -26.00 13.59 -29.40
N ILE A 58 -26.23 13.82 -28.11
CA ILE A 58 -26.26 12.74 -27.11
C ILE A 58 -27.61 12.79 -26.41
N GLU A 59 -28.65 12.35 -27.11
CA GLU A 59 -29.90 11.96 -26.49
C GLU A 59 -29.76 10.48 -26.10
N LEU A 60 -29.41 10.22 -24.83
CA LEU A 60 -29.32 8.87 -24.30
C LEU A 60 -30.74 8.34 -24.07
N ASP A 61 -31.15 7.43 -24.95
CA ASP A 61 -32.48 6.81 -24.93
C ASP A 61 -32.68 5.94 -23.69
N LEU A 62 -33.71 6.26 -22.91
CA LEU A 62 -34.02 5.65 -21.61
C LEU A 62 -34.39 4.16 -21.74
N GLU A 63 -34.89 3.75 -22.91
CA GLU A 63 -35.15 2.33 -23.22
C GLU A 63 -33.87 1.49 -23.24
N THR A 64 -32.73 2.10 -23.58
CA THR A 64 -31.44 1.40 -23.59
C THR A 64 -30.96 1.08 -22.17
N LEU A 65 -31.29 1.94 -21.18
CA LEU A 65 -30.92 1.71 -19.78
C LEU A 65 -31.78 0.60 -19.12
N GLU A 66 -33.05 0.49 -19.46
CA GLU A 66 -33.90 -0.63 -18.98
C GLU A 66 -33.51 -1.97 -19.61
N ALA A 67 -33.07 -1.98 -20.88
CA ALA A 67 -32.58 -3.19 -21.53
C ALA A 67 -31.30 -3.75 -20.88
N ILE A 68 -30.44 -2.88 -20.34
CA ILE A 68 -29.21 -3.27 -19.61
C ILE A 68 -29.56 -3.82 -18.22
N ALA A 69 -30.56 -3.24 -17.54
CA ALA A 69 -31.01 -3.73 -16.23
C ALA A 69 -31.68 -5.12 -16.30
N SER A 70 -32.38 -5.41 -17.40
CA SER A 70 -33.08 -6.69 -17.62
C SER A 70 -32.15 -7.86 -17.95
N GLN A 71 -30.92 -7.60 -18.38
CA GLN A 71 -29.91 -8.64 -18.65
C GLN A 71 -29.14 -9.12 -17.41
N ARG A 72 -29.47 -8.63 -16.21
CA ARG A 72 -28.87 -9.15 -14.98
C ARG A 72 -29.42 -10.53 -14.67
N GLN A 73 -28.76 -11.57 -15.19
CA GLN A 73 -29.05 -12.96 -14.85
C GLN A 73 -28.93 -13.18 -13.34
N PRO A 74 -29.82 -13.97 -12.72
CA PRO A 74 -29.68 -14.37 -11.33
C PRO A 74 -28.42 -15.22 -11.18
N VAL A 75 -27.57 -14.87 -10.22
CA VAL A 75 -26.40 -15.66 -9.84
C VAL A 75 -26.91 -16.96 -9.26
N THR A 76 -26.84 -18.05 -10.03
CA THR A 76 -26.97 -19.39 -9.49
C THR A 76 -25.68 -19.73 -8.77
N GLU A 77 -25.79 -20.02 -7.47
CA GLU A 77 -24.74 -20.66 -6.70
C GLU A 77 -24.45 -22.02 -7.35
N ASP A 78 -23.32 -22.12 -8.06
CA ASP A 78 -22.85 -23.35 -8.68
C ASP A 78 -21.41 -23.59 -8.21
N ASP A 79 -21.25 -24.64 -7.40
CA ASP A 79 -19.98 -25.17 -6.92
C ASP A 79 -19.20 -25.74 -8.12
N GLY A 80 -18.13 -25.05 -8.53
CA GLY A 80 -17.24 -25.61 -9.55
C GLY A 80 -16.17 -24.64 -10.05
N ASP A 81 -14.98 -24.74 -9.47
CA ASP A 81 -13.67 -24.48 -10.10
C ASP A 81 -13.63 -23.41 -11.22
N ALA A 82 -13.81 -22.14 -10.85
CA ALA A 82 -13.60 -21.00 -11.75
C ALA A 82 -12.40 -20.17 -11.28
N GLU A 83 -11.33 -20.16 -12.08
CA GLU A 83 -10.20 -19.24 -11.89
C GLU A 83 -10.69 -17.78 -11.99
N PRO A 84 -10.42 -16.92 -10.98
CA PRO A 84 -10.93 -15.56 -11.01
C PRO A 84 -10.07 -14.69 -11.93
N ILE A 85 -10.55 -14.44 -13.15
CA ILE A 85 -10.12 -13.31 -13.97
C ILE A 85 -10.86 -12.07 -13.45
N GLY A 86 -10.25 -11.38 -12.49
CA GLY A 86 -10.75 -10.12 -11.96
C GLY A 86 -9.67 -9.45 -11.13
N THR A 87 -9.15 -8.32 -11.62
CA THR A 87 -8.19 -7.45 -10.93
C THR A 87 -8.84 -6.80 -9.71
N ILE A 88 -9.14 -7.58 -8.67
CA ILE A 88 -9.53 -7.04 -7.38
C ILE A 88 -8.94 -7.92 -6.29
N ALA A 89 -7.98 -7.31 -5.59
CA ALA A 89 -7.46 -7.68 -4.28
C ALA A 89 -6.70 -9.01 -4.18
N SER A 90 -5.38 -8.86 -4.15
CA SER A 90 -4.44 -9.80 -3.54
C SER A 90 -4.64 -9.91 -2.01
N SER A 91 -5.88 -9.81 -1.52
CA SER A 91 -6.19 -9.94 -0.10
C SER A 91 -6.62 -11.37 0.27
N ILE A 92 -6.93 -12.23 -0.71
CA ILE A 92 -7.39 -13.60 -0.44
C ILE A 92 -6.23 -14.52 -0.02
N SER A 93 -5.01 -14.26 -0.53
CA SER A 93 -3.81 -15.05 -0.23
C SER A 93 -2.97 -14.53 0.94
N GLY A 94 -3.26 -13.31 1.43
CA GLY A 94 -2.39 -12.60 2.36
C GLY A 94 -1.06 -12.12 1.75
N TRP A 95 -0.84 -12.33 0.44
CA TRP A 95 0.33 -11.89 -0.30
C TRP A 95 0.02 -10.61 -1.04
N LEU A 96 0.94 -9.66 -1.09
CA LEU A 96 0.74 -8.45 -1.88
C LEU A 96 0.99 -8.73 -3.37
N SER A 97 0.19 -8.11 -4.24
CA SER A 97 0.49 -8.07 -5.67
C SER A 97 1.71 -7.19 -5.93
N GLU A 98 2.37 -7.37 -7.08
CA GLU A 98 3.50 -6.51 -7.46
C GLU A 98 3.09 -5.02 -7.51
N VAL A 99 1.85 -4.73 -7.93
CA VAL A 99 1.34 -3.36 -8.00
C VAL A 99 1.25 -2.73 -6.61
N GLU A 100 0.75 -3.48 -5.61
CA GLU A 100 0.68 -3.03 -4.22
C GLU A 100 2.08 -2.83 -3.63
N VAL A 101 2.99 -3.79 -3.86
CA VAL A 101 4.39 -3.68 -3.39
C VAL A 101 5.10 -2.50 -4.05
N ARG A 102 4.91 -2.29 -5.34
CA ARG A 102 5.49 -1.15 -6.06
C ARG A 102 4.97 0.17 -5.53
N ALA A 103 3.66 0.29 -5.30
CA ALA A 103 3.06 1.49 -4.72
C ALA A 103 3.68 1.78 -3.35
N LEU A 104 3.81 0.76 -2.51
CA LEU A 104 4.39 0.88 -1.17
C LEU A 104 5.87 1.24 -1.18
N ILE A 105 6.68 0.53 -1.96
CA ILE A 105 8.13 0.79 -2.08
C ILE A 105 8.40 2.20 -2.62
N SER A 106 7.56 2.69 -3.55
CA SER A 106 7.72 4.04 -4.12
C SER A 106 7.49 5.18 -3.11
N LEU A 107 6.95 4.88 -1.92
CA LEU A 107 6.82 5.87 -0.85
C LEU A 107 8.14 6.14 -0.12
N TYR A 108 9.07 5.17 -0.11
CA TYR A 108 10.27 5.22 0.73
C TYR A 108 11.59 5.16 -0.05
N PHE A 109 11.59 4.54 -1.24
CA PHE A 109 12.77 4.41 -2.07
C PHE A 109 12.84 5.52 -3.13
N GLU A 110 14.06 5.96 -3.46
CA GLU A 110 14.27 6.85 -4.60
C GLU A 110 13.78 6.19 -5.90
N PRO A 111 13.26 6.97 -6.87
CA PRO A 111 12.71 6.41 -8.11
C PRO A 111 13.67 5.48 -8.88
N ALA A 112 14.98 5.73 -8.79
CA ALA A 112 16.01 4.90 -9.41
C ALA A 112 16.15 3.51 -8.75
N ASP A 113 15.79 3.40 -7.48
CA ASP A 113 16.00 2.21 -6.64
C ASP A 113 14.77 1.32 -6.54
N VAL A 114 13.57 1.84 -6.85
CA VAL A 114 12.29 1.12 -6.75
C VAL A 114 12.35 -0.25 -7.42
N ASN A 115 12.88 -0.33 -8.65
CA ASN A 115 12.96 -1.59 -9.39
C ASN A 115 13.92 -2.61 -8.74
N ARG A 116 14.96 -2.15 -8.04
CA ARG A 116 15.84 -3.03 -7.29
C ARG A 116 15.16 -3.52 -6.02
N ALA A 117 14.53 -2.62 -5.27
CA ALA A 117 13.80 -2.95 -4.05
C ALA A 117 12.68 -3.97 -4.31
N ILE A 118 11.92 -3.83 -5.41
CA ILE A 118 10.88 -4.81 -5.79
C ILE A 118 11.48 -6.20 -6.05
N ARG A 119 12.60 -6.27 -6.78
CA ARG A 119 13.27 -7.56 -7.06
C ARG A 119 13.79 -8.22 -5.79
N ILE A 120 14.30 -7.42 -4.85
CA ILE A 120 14.70 -7.90 -3.53
C ILE A 120 13.49 -8.40 -2.74
N ALA A 121 12.41 -7.62 -2.62
CA ALA A 121 11.21 -8.04 -1.90
C ALA A 121 10.60 -9.35 -2.45
N TRP A 122 10.62 -9.52 -3.78
CA TRP A 122 10.21 -10.79 -4.41
C TRP A 122 11.11 -11.95 -4.00
N CYS A 123 12.42 -11.75 -4.02
CA CYS A 123 13.39 -12.78 -3.68
C CYS A 123 13.37 -13.14 -2.18
N GLU A 124 13.19 -12.14 -1.31
CA GLU A 124 13.21 -12.29 0.14
C GLU A 124 11.92 -12.92 0.68
N SER A 125 10.75 -12.56 0.15
CA SER A 125 9.48 -13.02 0.72
C SER A 125 8.42 -13.47 -0.29
N ARG A 126 8.67 -13.33 -1.60
CA ARG A 126 7.64 -13.46 -2.66
C ARG A 126 6.46 -12.52 -2.45
N PHE A 127 6.73 -11.32 -1.94
CA PHE A 127 5.71 -10.32 -1.59
C PHE A 127 4.75 -10.74 -0.47
N ASP A 128 5.12 -11.74 0.34
CA ASP A 128 4.39 -12.12 1.54
C ASP A 128 4.88 -11.28 2.75
N PRO A 129 4.05 -10.39 3.32
CA PRO A 129 4.40 -9.64 4.52
C PRO A 129 4.52 -10.54 5.76
N ASN A 130 3.86 -11.70 5.76
CA ASN A 130 3.88 -12.64 6.89
C ASN A 130 4.99 -13.69 6.75
N SER A 131 5.89 -13.54 5.79
CA SER A 131 6.98 -14.49 5.56
C SER A 131 7.91 -14.55 6.76
N VAL A 132 8.24 -15.77 7.21
CA VAL A 132 9.18 -16.02 8.30
C VAL A 132 10.21 -17.06 7.87
N ASP A 133 11.48 -16.67 7.88
CA ASP A 133 12.60 -17.58 7.70
C ASP A 133 12.90 -18.32 9.00
N ARG A 134 12.61 -19.62 9.07
CA ARG A 134 12.83 -20.44 10.28
C ARG A 134 14.30 -20.61 10.66
N ARG A 135 15.24 -20.37 9.73
CA ARG A 135 16.68 -20.53 9.99
C ARG A 135 17.29 -19.27 10.60
N THR A 136 16.90 -18.10 10.10
CA THR A 136 17.47 -16.81 10.52
C THR A 136 16.57 -16.03 11.47
N GLY A 137 15.28 -16.38 11.49
CA GLY A 137 14.24 -15.62 12.17
C GLY A 137 13.80 -14.37 11.40
N GLY A 138 14.27 -14.15 10.18
CA GLY A 138 13.92 -12.94 9.41
C GLY A 138 12.43 -12.90 9.03
N VAL A 139 11.81 -11.73 9.15
CA VAL A 139 10.36 -11.54 8.97
C VAL A 139 10.06 -10.39 7.99
N GLY A 140 8.91 -10.44 7.32
CA GLY A 140 8.40 -9.33 6.53
C GLY A 140 8.82 -9.37 5.06
N LEU A 141 8.44 -8.32 4.33
CA LEU A 141 8.73 -8.17 2.90
C LEU A 141 10.23 -8.22 2.58
N PHE A 142 11.06 -7.69 3.48
CA PHE A 142 12.51 -7.60 3.32
C PHE A 142 13.32 -8.47 4.30
N ARG A 143 12.67 -9.47 4.91
CA ARG A 143 13.29 -10.46 5.80
C ARG A 143 14.15 -9.81 6.91
N HIS A 144 13.59 -8.82 7.60
CA HIS A 144 14.26 -8.12 8.70
C HIS A 144 14.58 -9.06 9.86
N LEU A 145 15.81 -9.02 10.34
CA LEU A 145 16.22 -9.84 11.49
C LEU A 145 15.66 -9.27 12.79
N PRO A 146 15.07 -10.11 13.68
CA PRO A 146 14.42 -9.64 14.91
C PRO A 146 15.33 -8.81 15.81
N ARG A 147 16.62 -9.13 15.88
CA ARG A 147 17.60 -8.42 16.71
C ARG A 147 17.85 -6.96 16.31
N TYR A 148 17.49 -6.57 15.08
CA TYR A 148 17.65 -5.21 14.57
C TYR A 148 16.31 -4.51 14.32
N TRP A 149 15.20 -5.23 14.42
CA TRP A 149 13.91 -4.73 14.00
C TRP A 149 13.48 -3.48 14.77
N GLU A 150 13.55 -3.53 16.10
CA GLU A 150 13.08 -2.43 16.95
C GLU A 150 13.77 -1.10 16.62
N GLU A 151 15.10 -1.13 16.48
CA GLU A 151 15.90 0.04 16.12
C GLU A 151 15.59 0.53 14.70
N ARG A 152 15.56 -0.38 13.71
CA ARG A 152 15.29 -0.03 12.30
C ARG A 152 13.91 0.58 12.12
N ALA A 153 12.90 -0.05 12.70
CA ALA A 153 11.52 0.42 12.61
C ALA A 153 11.38 1.78 13.29
N ALA A 154 11.95 1.98 14.48
CA ALA A 154 11.93 3.28 15.15
C ALA A 154 12.63 4.37 14.31
N ASN A 155 13.81 4.08 13.76
CA ASN A 155 14.55 5.03 12.92
C ASN A 155 13.85 5.33 11.59
N ALA A 156 13.04 4.40 11.08
CA ALA A 156 12.20 4.59 9.90
C ALA A 156 10.87 5.31 10.21
N GLY A 157 10.58 5.65 11.47
CA GLY A 157 9.36 6.34 11.88
C GLY A 157 8.20 5.43 12.33
N PHE A 158 8.45 4.13 12.51
CA PHE A 158 7.48 3.10 12.88
C PHE A 158 7.81 2.42 14.23
N PRO A 159 8.00 3.17 15.34
CA PRO A 159 8.32 2.57 16.63
C PRO A 159 7.20 1.63 17.10
N GLY A 160 7.55 0.41 17.47
CA GLY A 160 6.60 -0.60 17.97
C GLY A 160 5.75 -1.28 16.88
N ALA A 161 6.00 -1.01 15.59
CA ALA A 161 5.35 -1.74 14.51
C ALA A 161 5.79 -3.21 14.49
N ASP A 162 4.90 -4.08 14.01
CA ASP A 162 5.22 -5.48 13.77
C ASP A 162 6.03 -5.62 12.47
N PRO A 163 7.03 -6.51 12.37
CA PRO A 163 7.80 -6.71 11.14
C PRO A 163 6.97 -7.27 9.97
N THR A 164 5.77 -7.80 10.25
CA THR A 164 4.78 -8.21 9.24
C THR A 164 3.95 -7.05 8.69
N ASP A 165 4.02 -5.86 9.31
CA ASP A 165 3.45 -4.65 8.72
C ASP A 165 4.23 -4.32 7.44
N PRO A 166 3.59 -4.39 6.26
CA PRO A 166 4.30 -4.23 5.00
C PRO A 166 4.90 -2.83 4.87
N GLU A 167 4.21 -1.80 5.37
CA GLU A 167 4.64 -0.41 5.28
C GLU A 167 5.87 -0.17 6.15
N ALA A 168 5.82 -0.59 7.41
CA ALA A 168 6.97 -0.50 8.31
C ALA A 168 8.15 -1.32 7.76
N SER A 169 7.89 -2.50 7.18
CA SER A 169 8.92 -3.35 6.57
C SER A 169 9.63 -2.66 5.41
N ALA A 170 8.87 -2.00 4.52
CA ALA A 170 9.40 -1.24 3.39
C ALA A 170 10.17 0.01 3.83
N ALA A 171 9.63 0.76 4.80
CA ALA A 171 10.28 1.95 5.36
C ALA A 171 11.61 1.60 6.05
N ALA A 172 11.63 0.54 6.87
CA ALA A 172 12.84 0.06 7.53
C ALA A 172 13.90 -0.42 6.52
N ALA A 173 13.48 -1.03 5.40
CA ALA A 173 14.40 -1.43 4.34
C ALA A 173 15.01 -0.22 3.63
N ALA A 174 14.21 0.81 3.31
CA ALA A 174 14.72 2.05 2.73
C ALA A 174 15.68 2.77 3.69
N TRP A 175 15.35 2.82 4.98
CA TRP A 175 16.23 3.42 5.99
C TRP A 175 17.59 2.72 6.04
N GLU A 176 17.63 1.40 6.00
CA GLU A 176 18.87 0.61 5.95
C GLU A 176 19.70 0.87 4.70
N VAL A 177 19.05 1.05 3.54
CA VAL A 177 19.75 1.36 2.29
C VAL A 177 20.42 2.74 2.34
N TYR A 178 19.73 3.75 2.84
CA TYR A 178 20.21 5.14 2.77
C TYR A 178 21.02 5.59 3.98
N ASN A 179 20.82 4.97 5.15
CA ASN A 179 21.42 5.39 6.42
C ASN A 179 22.16 4.26 7.16
N GLY A 180 21.99 3.01 6.73
CA GLY A 180 22.55 1.83 7.38
C GLY A 180 23.64 1.15 6.53
N GLY A 181 23.52 -0.16 6.36
CA GLY A 181 24.50 -0.98 5.65
C GLY A 181 24.39 -0.97 4.12
N GLY A 182 23.48 -0.19 3.55
CA GLY A 182 23.28 -0.15 2.10
C GLY A 182 22.63 -1.42 1.56
N TRP A 183 22.76 -1.67 0.26
CA TRP A 183 22.14 -2.84 -0.39
C TRP A 183 22.71 -4.19 0.05
N ASP A 184 23.91 -4.21 0.63
CA ASP A 184 24.61 -5.44 1.02
C ASP A 184 24.02 -6.08 2.29
N VAL A 185 23.06 -5.41 2.94
CA VAL A 185 22.34 -5.99 4.10
C VAL A 185 21.33 -7.06 3.71
N PHE A 186 20.88 -7.07 2.45
CA PHE A 186 19.93 -8.06 1.94
C PHE A 186 20.68 -9.26 1.39
N THR A 187 20.09 -10.45 1.54
CA THR A 187 20.71 -11.67 0.99
C THR A 187 20.54 -11.71 -0.52
N CYS A 188 19.41 -11.21 -1.01
CA CYS A 188 19.13 -11.05 -2.43
C CYS A 188 19.71 -9.75 -3.00
N THR A 189 20.30 -9.79 -4.20
CA THR A 189 20.95 -8.62 -4.81
C THR A 189 20.06 -7.81 -5.76
N GLY A 190 18.92 -8.38 -6.19
CA GLY A 190 17.93 -7.74 -7.06
C GLY A 190 18.25 -7.83 -8.55
#